data_AF-A0AAX2MFM1-F1
#
_entry.id   AF-A0AAX2MFM1-F1
#
_cell.length_a   1.000
_cell.length_b   1.000
_cell.length_c   1.000
_cell.angle_alpha   90.00
_cell.angle_beta   90.00
_cell.angle_gamma   90.00
#
_symmetry.space_group_name_H-M   'P 1'
#
loop_
_entity.id
_entity.type
_entity.pdbx_description
1 polymer ?
#
loop_
_entity_poly.entity_id
_entity_poly.type
_entity_poly.pdbx_seq_one_letter_code
_entity_poly.pdbx_strand_id
1 'polypeptide(L)'
;MSLEGKIAELVTATNGLINTFIGKRQEIDKAVERAITTIPQNERTYYVDAKSGSDENAGGQDAPLASIKKALDLTPAGGVCTVKLLSDYVLDRAISVVGRYLVVSAPRGSQIKLLVSYFLAGEKDAVIGRFICYRGSSVELENVNIVLPSALSIKPIPVSSHSNAIVCAAMDGGPAILSLKLNFCNISPADDFVGSLIGCPSSFLVLQCNGVDFPKNFGGKYIHRVAANTDPATLVNARTNLQNL
;
A
#
# COMPACT_ATOMS: atom_id res chain seq x y z
N MET A 1 8.14 -21.44 -73.47
CA MET A 1 7.31 -21.31 -72.25
C MET A 1 5.91 -20.90 -72.68
N SER A 2 4.88 -21.69 -72.37
CA SER A 2 3.50 -21.35 -72.71
C SER A 2 2.93 -20.32 -71.73
N LEU A 3 1.82 -19.68 -72.09
CA LEU A 3 1.12 -18.73 -71.22
C LEU A 3 0.62 -19.44 -69.96
N GLU A 4 0.14 -20.68 -70.10
CA GLU A 4 -0.30 -21.54 -69.00
C GLU A 4 0.83 -21.84 -68.02
N GLY A 5 2.06 -22.07 -68.52
CA GLY A 5 3.23 -22.27 -67.67
C GLY A 5 3.56 -21.05 -66.81
N LYS A 6 3.51 -19.85 -67.40
CA LYS A 6 3.73 -18.58 -66.67
C LYS A 6 2.65 -18.31 -65.62
N ILE A 7 1.40 -18.66 -65.92
CA ILE A 7 0.29 -18.54 -64.96
C ILE A 7 0.48 -19.49 -63.78
N ALA A 8 0.90 -20.73 -64.02
CA ALA A 8 1.18 -21.70 -62.95
C ALA A 8 2.33 -21.25 -62.05
N GLU A 9 3.41 -20.71 -62.62
CA GLU A 9 4.54 -20.13 -61.87
C GLU A 9 4.09 -18.95 -61.00
N LEU A 10 3.27 -18.04 -61.55
CA LEU A 10 2.74 -16.90 -60.80
C LEU A 10 1.85 -17.35 -59.64
N VAL A 11 0.92 -18.28 -59.86
CA VAL A 11 0.05 -18.82 -58.81
C VAL A 11 0.88 -19.46 -57.70
N THR A 12 1.93 -20.19 -58.07
CA THR A 12 2.86 -20.81 -57.10
C THR A 12 3.56 -19.74 -56.25
N ALA A 13 4.10 -18.69 -56.89
CA ALA A 13 4.74 -17.58 -56.19
C ALA A 13 3.76 -16.83 -55.28
N THR A 14 2.54 -16.59 -55.74
CA THR A 14 1.47 -15.93 -54.95
C THR A 14 1.08 -16.77 -53.73
N ASN A 15 0.90 -18.08 -53.88
CA ASN A 15 0.61 -18.98 -52.75
C ASN A 15 1.78 -19.01 -51.76
N GLY A 16 3.02 -19.00 -52.24
CA GLY A 16 4.21 -18.88 -51.39
C GLY A 16 4.24 -17.58 -50.57
N LEU A 17 3.90 -16.45 -51.20
CA LEU A 17 3.79 -15.16 -50.53
C LEU A 17 2.66 -15.14 -49.49
N ILE A 18 1.48 -15.68 -49.83
CA ILE A 18 0.33 -15.78 -48.91
C ILE A 18 0.70 -16.62 -47.68
N ASN A 19 1.34 -17.78 -47.88
CA ASN A 19 1.76 -18.65 -46.77
C ASN A 19 2.80 -17.97 -45.88
N THR A 20 3.76 -17.27 -46.49
CA THR A 20 4.77 -16.49 -45.76
C THR A 20 4.12 -15.39 -44.93
N PHE A 21 3.18 -14.65 -45.51
CA PHE A 21 2.44 -13.59 -44.82
C PHE A 21 1.63 -14.13 -43.64
N ILE A 22 0.88 -15.23 -43.83
CA ILE A 22 0.08 -15.86 -42.77
C ILE A 22 0.99 -16.32 -41.63
N GLY A 23 2.11 -16.98 -41.94
CA GLY A 23 3.07 -17.42 -40.93
C GLY A 23 3.65 -16.26 -40.12
N LYS A 24 4.11 -15.19 -40.81
CA LYS A 24 4.65 -13.99 -40.15
C LYS A 24 3.60 -13.28 -39.31
N ARG A 25 2.36 -13.18 -39.77
CA ARG A 25 1.25 -12.60 -38.99
C ARG A 25 1.05 -13.36 -37.68
N GLN A 26 1.02 -14.69 -37.70
CA GLN A 26 0.87 -15.50 -36.48
C GLN A 26 2.05 -15.35 -35.51
N GLU A 27 3.28 -15.25 -36.02
CA GLU A 27 4.46 -14.99 -35.20
C GLU A 27 4.39 -13.61 -34.53
N ILE A 28 3.96 -12.59 -35.27
CA ILE A 28 3.75 -11.23 -34.77
C ILE A 28 2.65 -11.21 -33.71
N ASP A 29 1.49 -11.82 -33.99
CA ASP A 29 0.35 -11.88 -33.06
C ASP A 29 0.78 -12.50 -31.71
N LYS A 30 1.53 -13.62 -31.75
CA LYS A 30 2.11 -14.25 -30.54
C LYS A 30 3.17 -13.39 -29.85
N ALA A 31 3.96 -12.62 -30.58
CA ALA A 31 4.94 -11.71 -29.99
C ALA A 31 4.25 -10.53 -29.29
N VAL A 32 3.20 -9.97 -29.91
CA VAL A 32 2.39 -8.88 -29.36
C VAL A 32 1.64 -9.35 -28.11
N GLU A 33 1.00 -10.53 -28.14
CA GLU A 33 0.31 -11.10 -26.97
C GLU A 33 1.27 -11.32 -25.78
N ARG A 34 2.47 -11.85 -26.04
CA ARG A 34 3.52 -11.96 -25.02
C ARG A 34 3.95 -10.60 -24.50
N ALA A 35 4.16 -9.62 -25.37
CA ALA A 35 4.54 -8.27 -24.95
C ALA A 35 3.46 -7.65 -24.04
N ILE A 36 2.19 -7.72 -24.44
CA ILE A 36 1.05 -7.18 -23.66
C ILE A 36 0.97 -7.85 -22.29
N THR A 37 1.07 -9.18 -22.24
CA THR A 37 1.01 -9.94 -20.97
C THR A 37 2.23 -9.71 -20.07
N THR A 38 3.38 -9.31 -20.63
CA THR A 38 4.57 -8.94 -19.86
C THR A 38 4.55 -7.51 -19.32
N ILE A 39 3.68 -6.63 -19.82
CA ILE A 39 3.54 -5.28 -19.24
C ILE A 39 3.02 -5.46 -17.81
N PRO A 40 3.78 -5.05 -16.79
CA PRO A 40 3.31 -5.17 -15.43
C PRO A 40 2.05 -4.33 -15.29
N GLN A 41 0.93 -4.96 -14.91
CA GLN A 41 -0.16 -4.17 -14.35
C GLN A 41 0.40 -3.53 -13.09
N ASN A 42 0.60 -2.22 -13.17
CA ASN A 42 1.16 -1.43 -12.08
C ASN A 42 0.15 -1.23 -10.97
N GLU A 43 -1.15 -1.43 -11.23
CA GLU A 43 -2.17 -1.53 -10.21
C GLU A 43 -2.52 -3.00 -9.96
N ARG A 44 -2.41 -3.43 -8.70
CA ARG A 44 -2.72 -4.80 -8.28
C ARG A 44 -3.68 -4.76 -7.10
N THR A 45 -4.71 -5.59 -7.15
CA THR A 45 -5.61 -5.82 -6.01
C THR A 45 -5.39 -7.22 -5.45
N TYR A 46 -5.18 -7.31 -4.15
CA TYR A 46 -5.03 -8.56 -3.41
C TYR A 46 -6.01 -8.62 -2.25
N TYR A 47 -6.50 -9.82 -1.96
CA TYR A 47 -7.31 -10.08 -0.78
C TYR A 47 -6.44 -10.67 0.32
N VAL A 48 -6.62 -10.19 1.55
CA VAL A 48 -5.87 -10.64 2.72
C VAL A 48 -6.84 -11.11 3.78
N ASP A 49 -6.66 -12.37 4.21
CA ASP A 49 -7.32 -12.94 5.37
C ASP A 49 -6.24 -13.43 6.32
N ALA A 50 -6.07 -12.73 7.44
CA ALA A 50 -5.02 -13.05 8.41
C ALA A 50 -5.29 -14.35 9.19
N LYS A 51 -6.52 -14.90 9.12
CA LYS A 51 -6.92 -16.10 9.85
C LYS A 51 -6.78 -17.36 9.00
N SER A 52 -7.19 -17.30 7.73
CA SER A 52 -7.23 -18.48 6.84
C SER A 52 -6.48 -18.31 5.51
N GLY A 53 -5.91 -17.13 5.24
CA GLY A 53 -5.10 -16.90 4.05
C GLY A 53 -3.73 -17.58 4.12
N SER A 54 -3.04 -17.61 2.98
CA SER A 54 -1.68 -18.14 2.85
C SER A 54 -0.85 -17.28 1.91
N ASP A 55 0.38 -16.95 2.29
CA ASP A 55 1.31 -16.19 1.44
C ASP A 55 1.89 -17.01 0.26
N GLU A 56 1.51 -18.28 0.15
CA GLU A 56 1.72 -19.12 -1.03
C GLU A 56 0.60 -18.96 -2.07
N ASN A 57 -0.53 -18.33 -1.71
CA ASN A 57 -1.63 -18.09 -2.64
C ASN A 57 -1.28 -16.96 -3.63
N ALA A 58 -2.06 -16.90 -4.73
CA ALA A 58 -1.97 -15.80 -5.69
C ALA A 58 -2.64 -14.50 -5.20
N GLY A 59 -3.42 -14.56 -4.11
CA GLY A 59 -4.05 -13.39 -3.49
C GLY A 59 -5.38 -12.96 -4.11
N GLY A 60 -6.07 -13.88 -4.78
CA GLY A 60 -7.46 -13.70 -5.21
C GLY A 60 -8.45 -13.80 -4.04
N GLN A 61 -9.72 -13.48 -4.27
CA GLN A 61 -10.74 -13.48 -3.24
C GLN A 61 -10.98 -14.88 -2.64
N ASP A 62 -10.99 -15.92 -3.48
CA ASP A 62 -11.20 -17.31 -3.05
C ASP A 62 -9.92 -17.96 -2.47
N ALA A 63 -8.76 -17.36 -2.73
CA ALA A 63 -7.45 -17.81 -2.26
C ALA A 63 -6.64 -16.60 -1.77
N PRO A 64 -7.01 -16.01 -0.60
CA PRO A 64 -6.41 -14.78 -0.12
C PRO A 64 -5.00 -15.00 0.43
N LEU A 65 -4.20 -13.94 0.42
CA LEU A 65 -2.91 -13.90 1.11
C LEU A 65 -3.09 -13.87 2.63
N ALA A 66 -2.06 -14.27 3.37
CA ALA A 66 -2.05 -14.11 4.83
C ALA A 66 -1.59 -12.70 5.25
N SER A 67 -0.73 -12.06 4.44
CA SER A 67 -0.07 -10.81 4.84
C SER A 67 -0.16 -9.67 3.81
N ILE A 68 -0.25 -8.44 4.34
CA ILE A 68 -0.10 -7.20 3.54
C ILE A 68 1.31 -7.12 2.94
N LYS A 69 2.32 -7.64 3.65
CA LYS A 69 3.71 -7.65 3.17
C LYS A 69 3.82 -8.43 1.86
N LYS A 70 3.22 -9.62 1.77
CA LYS A 70 3.24 -10.42 0.56
C LYS A 70 2.59 -9.70 -0.62
N ALA A 71 1.47 -8.99 -0.40
CA ALA A 71 0.83 -8.17 -1.42
C ALA A 71 1.76 -7.09 -1.99
N LEU A 72 2.53 -6.42 -1.12
CA LEU A 72 3.54 -5.43 -1.52
C LEU A 72 4.71 -6.07 -2.27
N ASP A 73 5.19 -7.24 -1.82
CA ASP A 73 6.28 -7.97 -2.48
C ASP A 73 5.88 -8.39 -3.92
N LEU A 74 4.61 -8.74 -4.13
CA LEU A 74 4.04 -9.09 -5.44
C LEU A 74 3.70 -7.89 -6.31
N THR A 75 3.69 -6.67 -5.76
CA THR A 75 3.43 -5.44 -6.51
C THR A 75 4.75 -4.85 -7.00
N PRO A 76 4.91 -4.50 -8.28
CA PRO A 76 6.12 -3.80 -8.75
C PRO A 76 6.35 -2.45 -8.06
N ALA A 77 7.61 -2.02 -7.94
CA ALA A 77 7.91 -0.65 -7.55
C ALA A 77 7.39 0.34 -8.62
N GLY A 78 6.91 1.50 -8.20
CA GLY A 78 6.19 2.46 -9.03
C GLY A 78 4.69 2.17 -9.16
N GLY A 79 4.22 1.04 -8.62
CA GLY A 79 2.83 0.61 -8.70
C GLY A 79 1.92 1.04 -7.55
N VAL A 80 0.65 0.71 -7.72
CA VAL A 80 -0.43 0.79 -6.74
C VAL A 80 -0.73 -0.62 -6.22
N CYS A 81 -0.64 -0.80 -4.91
CA CYS A 81 -1.01 -2.03 -4.21
C CYS A 81 -2.30 -1.77 -3.43
N THR A 82 -3.40 -2.38 -3.86
CA THR A 82 -4.68 -2.35 -3.16
C THR A 82 -4.88 -3.66 -2.41
N VAL A 83 -4.92 -3.57 -1.08
CA VAL A 83 -5.26 -4.69 -0.21
C VAL A 83 -6.71 -4.57 0.24
N LYS A 84 -7.47 -5.66 0.06
CA LYS A 84 -8.82 -5.87 0.57
C LYS A 84 -8.76 -6.82 1.76
N LEU A 85 -8.92 -6.29 2.97
CA LEU A 85 -8.98 -7.09 4.19
C LEU A 85 -10.31 -7.85 4.26
N LEU A 86 -10.24 -9.16 4.49
CA LEU A 86 -11.38 -10.05 4.71
C LEU A 86 -11.58 -10.39 6.20
N SER A 87 -10.54 -10.18 7.02
CA SER A 87 -10.55 -10.37 8.47
C SER A 87 -9.84 -9.20 9.16
N ASP A 88 -10.00 -9.12 10.48
CA ASP A 88 -9.10 -8.29 11.31
C ASP A 88 -7.64 -8.63 11.01
N TYR A 89 -6.80 -7.60 10.95
CA TYR A 89 -5.37 -7.72 10.64
C TYR A 89 -4.54 -7.12 11.77
N VAL A 90 -3.60 -7.90 12.29
CA VAL A 90 -2.67 -7.43 13.32
C VAL A 90 -1.44 -6.83 12.64
N LEU A 91 -1.22 -5.54 12.86
CA LEU A 91 0.00 -4.85 12.47
C LEU A 91 0.97 -4.88 13.66
N ASP A 92 1.79 -5.92 13.71
CA ASP A 92 2.74 -6.25 14.78
C ASP A 92 4.22 -6.04 14.40
N ARG A 93 4.47 -5.47 13.22
CA ARG A 93 5.81 -5.28 12.66
C ARG A 93 5.85 -4.09 11.72
N ALA A 94 7.06 -3.68 11.35
CA ALA A 94 7.24 -2.72 10.28
C ALA A 94 7.01 -3.40 8.91
N ILE A 95 6.17 -2.81 8.08
CA ILE A 95 5.94 -3.19 6.69
C ILE A 95 6.52 -2.11 5.79
N SER A 96 7.55 -2.44 5.03
CA SER A 96 8.19 -1.50 4.12
C SER A 96 7.37 -1.28 2.86
N VAL A 97 6.97 -0.04 2.64
CA VAL A 97 6.37 0.44 1.39
C VAL A 97 7.46 1.15 0.62
N VAL A 98 7.90 0.59 -0.51
CA VAL A 98 9.05 1.11 -1.28
C VAL A 98 8.61 1.52 -2.67
N GLY A 99 8.65 2.82 -2.97
CA GLY A 99 8.15 3.42 -4.20
C GLY A 99 6.76 2.97 -4.63
N ARG A 100 5.81 2.77 -3.71
CA ARG A 100 4.46 2.29 -4.02
C ARG A 100 3.39 3.15 -3.37
N TYR A 101 2.23 3.20 -4.00
CA TYR A 101 1.00 3.68 -3.37
C TYR A 101 0.27 2.47 -2.75
N LEU A 102 0.20 2.42 -1.42
CA LEU A 102 -0.49 1.34 -0.71
C LEU A 102 -1.89 1.82 -0.31
N VAL A 103 -2.92 1.06 -0.71
CA VAL A 103 -4.28 1.21 -0.20
C VAL A 103 -4.60 -0.02 0.64
N VAL A 104 -4.88 0.16 1.93
CA VAL A 104 -5.43 -0.91 2.77
C VAL A 104 -6.89 -0.58 3.01
N SER A 105 -7.77 -1.47 2.56
CA SER A 105 -9.20 -1.23 2.59
C SER A 105 -9.97 -2.44 3.09
N ALA A 106 -11.13 -2.20 3.67
CA ALA A 106 -12.10 -3.26 3.97
C ALA A 106 -13.42 -2.99 3.23
N PRO A 107 -14.31 -4.00 3.08
CA PRO A 107 -15.64 -3.77 2.54
C PRO A 107 -16.38 -2.68 3.32
N ARG A 108 -17.09 -1.80 2.60
CA ARG A 108 -17.82 -0.69 3.21
C ARG A 108 -18.85 -1.21 4.22
N GLY A 109 -18.90 -0.59 5.40
CA GLY A 109 -19.79 -1.02 6.48
C GLY A 109 -19.32 -2.27 7.24
N SER A 110 -18.17 -2.85 6.86
CA SER A 110 -17.53 -3.89 7.67
C SER A 110 -17.02 -3.31 8.99
N GLN A 111 -16.90 -4.17 10.01
CA GLN A 111 -16.32 -3.83 11.30
C GLN A 111 -14.85 -4.27 11.40
N ILE A 112 -14.21 -4.55 10.26
CA ILE A 112 -12.86 -5.09 10.19
C ILE A 112 -11.87 -4.11 10.80
N LYS A 113 -10.99 -4.66 11.65
CA LYS A 113 -10.03 -3.89 12.43
C LYS A 113 -8.62 -4.04 11.88
N LEU A 114 -7.92 -2.92 11.77
CA LEU A 114 -6.47 -2.88 11.76
C LEU A 114 -6.00 -2.74 13.21
N LEU A 115 -5.56 -3.85 13.79
CA LEU A 115 -5.12 -3.95 15.18
C LEU A 115 -3.63 -3.62 15.25
N VAL A 116 -3.29 -2.39 15.64
CA VAL A 116 -1.90 -1.97 15.79
C VAL A 116 -1.36 -2.49 17.12
N SER A 117 -0.17 -3.08 17.11
CA SER A 117 0.50 -3.61 18.32
C SER A 117 1.90 -3.03 18.48
N TYR A 118 2.37 -2.88 19.71
CA TYR A 118 3.79 -2.64 19.97
C TYR A 118 4.58 -3.93 19.75
N PHE A 119 5.77 -3.79 19.19
CA PHE A 119 6.78 -4.84 19.08
C PHE A 119 8.17 -4.27 19.41
N LEU A 120 9.11 -5.16 19.70
CA LEU A 120 10.49 -4.77 19.99
C LEU A 120 11.30 -4.64 18.70
N ALA A 121 11.77 -3.42 18.42
CA ALA A 121 12.77 -3.18 17.39
C ALA A 121 14.17 -3.32 18.02
N GLY A 122 14.68 -4.54 18.02
CA GLY A 122 15.89 -4.88 18.78
C GLY A 122 15.61 -4.97 20.28
N GLU A 123 16.64 -4.81 21.12
CA GLU A 123 16.51 -5.01 22.57
C GLU A 123 16.05 -3.77 23.35
N LYS A 124 16.07 -2.58 22.72
CA LYS A 124 16.03 -1.30 23.45
C LYS A 124 14.84 -0.40 23.10
N ASP A 125 14.12 -0.68 22.03
CA ASP A 125 13.06 0.20 21.55
C ASP A 125 11.75 -0.57 21.34
N ALA A 126 10.71 -0.16 22.07
CA ALA A 126 9.34 -0.58 21.78
C ALA A 126 8.71 0.38 20.78
N VAL A 127 8.29 -0.18 19.64
CA VAL A 127 7.72 0.57 18.52
C VAL A 127 6.41 -0.05 18.06
N ILE A 128 5.47 0.76 17.58
CA ILE A 128 4.25 0.23 16.98
C ILE A 128 4.52 -0.42 15.62
N GLY A 129 3.72 -1.42 15.30
CA GLY A 129 3.54 -1.90 13.94
C GLY A 129 3.14 -0.74 13.03
N ARG A 130 3.79 -0.66 11.87
CA ARG A 130 3.76 0.54 11.04
C ARG A 130 4.03 0.24 9.58
N PHE A 131 3.59 1.16 8.73
CA PHE A 131 4.04 1.26 7.34
C PHE A 131 5.21 2.24 7.28
N ILE A 132 6.38 1.72 6.92
CA ILE A 132 7.58 2.52 6.73
C ILE A 132 7.78 2.82 5.25
N CYS A 133 7.67 4.09 4.89
CA CYS A 133 7.70 4.57 3.52
C CYS A 133 9.13 4.90 3.07
N TYR A 134 9.49 4.36 1.92
CA TYR A 134 10.73 4.62 1.18
C TYR A 134 10.41 5.14 -0.23
N ARG A 135 11.30 5.97 -0.78
CA ARG A 135 11.36 6.32 -2.21
C ARG A 135 10.03 6.74 -2.86
N GLY A 136 9.38 7.78 -2.34
CA GLY A 136 8.13 8.33 -2.91
C GLY A 136 6.85 7.57 -2.55
N SER A 137 6.92 6.63 -1.59
CA SER A 137 5.74 5.86 -1.16
C SER A 137 4.70 6.70 -0.42
N SER A 138 3.45 6.22 -0.47
CA SER A 138 2.30 6.84 0.16
C SER A 138 1.33 5.76 0.64
N VAL A 139 0.53 6.06 1.67
CA VAL A 139 -0.38 5.10 2.29
C VAL A 139 -1.78 5.69 2.41
N GLU A 140 -2.77 4.90 2.04
CA GLU A 140 -4.19 5.17 2.22
C GLU A 140 -4.84 4.04 3.02
N LEU A 141 -5.61 4.40 4.04
CA LEU A 141 -6.44 3.48 4.81
C LEU A 141 -7.91 3.84 4.55
N GLU A 142 -8.72 2.85 4.17
CA GLU A 142 -10.09 3.07 3.70
C GLU A 142 -11.08 2.09 4.35
N ASN A 143 -12.17 2.59 4.93
CA ASN A 143 -13.25 1.78 5.53
C ASN A 143 -12.77 0.79 6.61
N VAL A 144 -11.69 1.11 7.34
CA VAL A 144 -11.13 0.24 8.39
C VAL A 144 -11.25 0.88 9.77
N ASN A 145 -11.48 0.05 10.78
CA ASN A 145 -11.43 0.45 12.19
C ASN A 145 -9.98 0.33 12.70
N ILE A 146 -9.32 1.43 12.97
CA ILE A 146 -7.92 1.46 13.40
C ILE A 146 -7.88 1.47 14.93
N VAL A 147 -7.39 0.38 15.52
CA VAL A 147 -7.27 0.22 16.97
C VAL A 147 -5.82 0.44 17.38
N LEU A 148 -5.57 1.44 18.21
CA LEU A 148 -4.22 1.80 18.66
C LEU A 148 -3.92 1.22 20.05
N PRO A 149 -2.72 0.67 20.25
CA PRO A 149 -2.42 -0.18 21.40
C PRO A 149 -2.26 0.61 22.70
N SER A 150 -2.41 -0.10 23.82
CA SER A 150 -2.02 0.36 25.15
C SER A 150 -0.51 0.17 25.36
N ALA A 151 0.12 1.11 26.06
CA ALA A 151 1.53 1.10 26.45
C ALA A 151 1.76 0.52 27.87
N LEU A 152 0.70 0.35 28.68
CA LEU A 152 0.75 0.01 30.12
C LEU A 152 1.61 -1.22 30.46
N SER A 153 1.73 -2.19 29.56
CA SER A 153 2.46 -3.45 29.78
C SER A 153 3.69 -3.61 28.89
N ILE A 154 4.05 -2.58 28.12
CA ILE A 154 5.13 -2.65 27.15
C ILE A 154 6.46 -2.28 27.80
N LYS A 155 7.47 -3.12 27.60
CA LYS A 155 8.84 -2.92 28.10
C LYS A 155 9.85 -3.09 26.96
N PRO A 156 10.75 -2.13 26.72
CA PRO A 156 10.85 -0.83 27.39
C PRO A 156 9.63 0.06 27.09
N ILE A 157 9.40 1.08 27.92
CA ILE A 157 8.24 1.98 27.77
C ILE A 157 8.35 2.66 26.40
N PRO A 158 7.31 2.59 25.53
CA PRO A 158 7.33 3.27 24.26
C PRO A 158 7.52 4.78 24.45
N VAL A 159 8.38 5.37 23.63
CA VAL A 159 8.64 6.81 23.64
C VAL A 159 7.97 7.47 22.44
N SER A 160 7.58 8.74 22.59
CA SER A 160 7.11 9.51 21.44
C SER A 160 8.27 9.75 20.47
N SER A 161 8.26 9.00 19.36
CA SER A 161 9.24 9.06 18.28
C SER A 161 8.49 8.98 16.94
N HIS A 162 9.09 9.49 15.87
CA HIS A 162 8.55 9.34 14.52
C HIS A 162 8.37 7.86 14.12
N SER A 163 9.19 6.96 14.68
CA SER A 163 9.06 5.51 14.48
C SER A 163 7.88 4.90 15.25
N ASN A 164 7.27 5.65 16.16
CA ASN A 164 6.01 5.35 16.82
C ASN A 164 4.84 6.05 16.11
N ALA A 165 4.84 6.02 14.78
CA ALA A 165 3.73 6.46 13.94
C ALA A 165 3.23 5.32 13.05
N ILE A 166 1.91 5.23 12.82
CA ILE A 166 1.32 4.18 11.96
C ILE A 166 1.93 4.26 10.56
N VAL A 167 2.14 5.47 10.06
CA VAL A 167 2.88 5.74 8.82
C VAL A 167 4.08 6.62 9.15
N CYS A 168 5.27 6.13 8.81
CA CYS A 168 6.48 6.92 8.97
C CYS A 168 7.35 6.88 7.72
N ALA A 169 8.18 7.90 7.53
CA ALA A 169 9.26 7.81 6.55
C ALA A 169 10.44 7.05 7.16
N ALA A 170 11.18 6.34 6.31
CA ALA A 170 12.53 5.93 6.68
C ALA A 170 13.46 7.14 6.79
N MET A 171 14.38 7.12 7.77
CA MET A 171 15.41 8.16 7.90
C MET A 171 16.30 8.19 6.66
N ASP A 172 16.69 7.00 6.18
CA ASP A 172 17.49 6.83 4.97
C ASP A 172 16.61 6.41 3.80
N GLY A 173 16.59 7.20 2.73
CA GLY A 173 15.81 6.90 1.53
C GLY A 173 14.30 7.07 1.70
N GLY A 174 13.84 7.80 2.71
CA GLY A 174 12.45 8.23 2.87
C GLY A 174 11.98 9.13 1.72
N PRO A 175 10.66 9.26 1.49
CA PRO A 175 10.12 10.17 0.48
C PRO A 175 10.33 11.64 0.87
N ALA A 176 10.47 12.55 -0.09
CA ALA A 176 10.49 13.99 0.20
C ALA A 176 9.15 14.48 0.78
N ILE A 177 8.05 13.84 0.36
CA ILE A 177 6.70 14.06 0.86
C ILE A 177 6.15 12.73 1.38
N LEU A 178 5.87 12.66 2.68
CA LEU A 178 5.16 11.54 3.28
C LEU A 178 3.66 11.85 3.30
N SER A 179 2.85 10.97 2.73
CA SER A 179 1.39 11.12 2.77
C SER A 179 0.71 9.95 3.46
N LEU A 180 -0.27 10.30 4.29
CA LEU A 180 -1.28 9.41 4.86
C LEU A 180 -2.65 9.96 4.52
N LYS A 181 -3.47 9.13 3.88
CA LYS A 181 -4.89 9.40 3.65
C LYS A 181 -5.74 8.43 4.45
N LEU A 182 -6.72 8.96 5.17
CA LEU A 182 -7.71 8.21 5.93
C LEU A 182 -9.09 8.51 5.34
N ASN A 183 -9.79 7.48 4.89
CA ASN A 183 -11.14 7.59 4.35
C ASN A 183 -12.08 6.67 5.12
N PHE A 184 -13.18 7.21 5.66
CA PHE A 184 -14.23 6.43 6.31
C PHE A 184 -13.69 5.48 7.39
N CYS A 185 -12.68 5.94 8.14
CA CYS A 185 -12.03 5.15 9.18
C CYS A 185 -12.54 5.57 10.56
N ASN A 186 -12.59 4.63 11.49
CA ASN A 186 -12.80 4.93 12.91
C ASN A 186 -11.49 4.73 13.66
N ILE A 187 -11.08 5.72 14.47
CA ILE A 187 -9.87 5.62 15.27
C ILE A 187 -10.23 5.30 16.72
N SER A 188 -9.60 4.29 17.30
CA SER A 188 -9.85 3.83 18.67
C SER A 188 -8.54 3.58 19.41
N PRO A 189 -7.95 4.59 20.05
CA PRO A 189 -6.76 4.43 20.88
C PRO A 189 -7.11 3.96 22.29
N ALA A 190 -6.18 3.22 22.89
CA ALA A 190 -6.11 3.12 24.34
C ALA A 190 -5.80 4.49 24.97
N ASP A 191 -6.28 4.74 26.19
CA ASP A 191 -6.10 6.02 26.88
C ASP A 191 -4.62 6.39 27.09
N ASP A 192 -3.77 5.37 27.24
CA ASP A 192 -2.34 5.47 27.48
C ASP A 192 -1.50 5.26 26.20
N PHE A 193 -2.13 5.29 25.02
CA PHE A 193 -1.42 5.13 23.75
C PHE A 193 -0.32 6.18 23.58
N VAL A 194 0.89 5.71 23.25
CA VAL A 194 2.06 6.55 22.94
C VAL A 194 2.44 6.40 21.47
N GLY A 195 2.10 7.40 20.66
CA GLY A 195 2.45 7.45 19.25
C GLY A 195 1.63 8.47 18.48
N SER A 196 1.70 8.40 17.15
CA SER A 196 0.91 9.24 16.25
C SER A 196 0.39 8.47 15.02
N LEU A 197 -0.49 9.09 14.23
CA LEU A 197 -0.91 8.50 12.94
C LEU A 197 0.22 8.57 11.91
N ILE A 198 0.88 9.72 11.84
CA ILE A 198 1.93 9.98 10.87
C ILE A 198 3.11 10.69 11.52
N GLY A 199 4.33 10.37 11.09
CA GLY A 199 5.55 10.93 11.65
C GLY A 199 6.75 10.85 10.72
N CYS A 200 7.49 11.95 10.59
CA CYS A 200 8.75 11.97 9.86
C CYS A 200 9.69 13.05 10.44
N PRO A 201 11.00 12.78 10.56
CA PRO A 201 11.95 13.79 11.00
C PRO A 201 12.38 14.78 9.89
N SER A 202 12.28 14.41 8.61
CA SER A 202 12.95 15.13 7.51
C SER A 202 12.08 15.45 6.28
N SER A 203 10.91 14.83 6.13
CA SER A 203 10.01 15.01 4.98
C SER A 203 8.97 16.09 5.24
N PHE A 204 8.42 16.65 4.16
CA PHE A 204 7.13 17.33 4.21
C PHE A 204 6.02 16.30 4.43
N LEU A 205 4.98 16.66 5.18
CA LEU A 205 3.92 15.75 5.57
C LEU A 205 2.56 16.19 5.04
N VAL A 206 1.78 15.23 4.54
CA VAL A 206 0.38 15.42 4.17
C VAL A 206 -0.49 14.42 4.92
N LEU A 207 -1.38 14.91 5.77
CA LEU A 207 -2.42 14.11 6.43
C LEU A 207 -3.78 14.52 5.91
N GLN A 208 -4.44 13.64 5.15
CA GLN A 208 -5.80 13.88 4.67
C GLN A 208 -6.78 12.96 5.38
N CYS A 209 -7.86 13.53 5.92
CA CYS A 209 -8.91 12.80 6.61
C CYS A 209 -10.27 13.09 5.95
N ASN A 210 -10.99 12.07 5.51
CA ASN A 210 -12.32 12.19 4.92
C ASN A 210 -13.29 11.24 5.61
N GLY A 211 -14.32 11.77 6.28
CA GLY A 211 -15.29 10.96 7.03
C GLY A 211 -14.63 10.10 8.11
N VAL A 212 -13.65 10.65 8.84
CA VAL A 212 -12.90 9.92 9.87
C VAL A 212 -13.41 10.33 11.24
N ASP A 213 -13.74 9.33 12.07
CA ASP A 213 -14.16 9.56 13.45
C ASP A 213 -12.96 9.44 14.39
N PHE A 214 -12.61 10.56 15.03
CA PHE A 214 -11.58 10.63 16.07
C PHE A 214 -12.21 10.72 17.45
N PRO A 215 -11.62 10.09 18.48
CA PRO A 215 -12.09 10.26 19.85
C PRO A 215 -11.73 11.65 20.38
N LYS A 216 -12.48 12.14 21.37
CA LYS A 216 -12.31 13.49 21.93
C LYS A 216 -10.90 13.76 22.47
N ASN A 217 -10.19 12.75 22.97
CA ASN A 217 -8.85 12.82 23.55
C ASN A 217 -7.72 12.51 22.55
N PHE A 218 -7.99 12.63 21.24
CA PHE A 218 -6.97 12.38 20.20
C PHE A 218 -5.99 13.53 19.96
N GLY A 219 -6.22 14.70 20.56
CA GLY A 219 -5.34 15.86 20.45
C GLY A 219 -3.87 15.51 20.68
N GLY A 220 -3.00 15.98 19.79
CA GLY A 220 -1.55 15.76 19.84
C GLY A 220 -1.08 14.37 19.39
N LYS A 221 -1.98 13.54 18.83
CA LYS A 221 -1.66 12.19 18.32
C LYS A 221 -1.83 12.06 16.80
N TYR A 222 -2.18 13.14 16.10
CA TYR A 222 -2.29 13.12 14.64
C TYR A 222 -0.90 13.07 13.99
N ILE A 223 -0.04 14.03 14.34
CA ILE A 223 1.28 14.23 13.73
C ILE A 223 2.33 14.23 14.84
N HIS A 224 3.42 13.48 14.64
CA HIS A 224 4.52 13.42 15.60
C HIS A 224 5.06 14.84 15.92
N ARG A 225 5.25 15.14 17.22
CA ARG A 225 5.71 16.42 17.77
C ARG A 225 4.79 17.63 17.56
N VAL A 226 3.55 17.42 17.12
CA VAL A 226 2.54 18.48 17.09
C VAL A 226 1.65 18.36 18.31
N ALA A 227 1.53 19.43 19.09
CA ALA A 227 0.71 19.46 20.29
C ALA A 227 -0.79 19.51 19.95
N ALA A 228 -1.63 19.14 20.92
CA ALA A 228 -3.07 19.31 20.79
C ALA A 228 -3.45 20.78 20.60
N ASN A 229 -4.52 21.02 19.86
CA ASN A 229 -5.07 22.33 19.48
C ASN A 229 -4.10 23.19 18.66
N THR A 230 -3.08 22.62 18.05
CA THR A 230 -2.23 23.37 17.11
C THR A 230 -3.02 23.68 15.85
N ASP A 231 -3.00 24.95 15.41
CA ASP A 231 -3.53 25.37 14.12
C ASP A 231 -2.63 24.80 12.99
N PRO A 232 -3.15 23.91 12.14
CA PRO A 232 -2.40 23.33 11.02
C PRO A 232 -1.77 24.35 10.08
N ALA A 233 -2.36 25.55 9.93
CA ALA A 233 -1.85 26.59 9.05
C ALA A 233 -0.48 27.13 9.51
N THR A 234 -0.18 26.98 10.80
CA THR A 234 1.10 27.40 11.40
C THR A 234 2.24 26.41 11.19
N LEU A 235 1.93 25.18 10.76
CA LEU A 235 2.95 24.15 10.52
C LEU A 235 3.70 24.42 9.22
N VAL A 236 5.02 24.56 9.30
CA VAL A 236 5.88 24.82 8.13
C VAL A 236 6.02 23.58 7.25
N ASN A 237 6.12 22.40 7.88
CA ASN A 237 6.47 21.13 7.24
C ASN A 237 5.31 20.12 7.17
N ALA A 238 4.07 20.55 7.42
CA ALA A 238 2.89 19.69 7.35
C ALA A 238 1.67 20.40 6.77
N ARG A 239 0.81 19.64 6.10
CA ARG A 239 -0.52 20.08 5.63
C ARG A 239 -1.58 19.05 5.98
N THR A 240 -2.75 19.53 6.39
CA THR A 240 -3.93 18.70 6.64
C THR A 240 -5.20 19.49 6.36
N ASN A 241 -6.31 18.77 6.15
CA ASN A 241 -7.65 19.33 6.03
C ASN A 241 -8.44 19.30 7.35
N LEU A 242 -7.81 18.87 8.46
CA LEU A 242 -8.37 19.04 9.80
C LEU A 242 -8.35 20.53 10.19
N GLN A 243 -9.35 20.99 10.92
CA GLN A 243 -9.41 22.38 11.39
C GLN A 243 -8.49 22.62 12.60
N ASN A 244 -8.31 21.60 13.46
CA ASN A 244 -7.43 21.61 14.63
C ASN A 244 -6.83 20.21 14.83
N LEU A 245 -5.63 20.16 15.41
CA LEU A 245 -4.88 18.92 15.76
C LEU A 245 -4.91 18.61 17.26
#